data_AF-A0A952FW08-F1
#
_entry.id   AF-A0A952FW08-F1
#
_cell.length_a   1.000
_cell.length_b   1.000
_cell.length_c   1.000
_cell.angle_alpha   90.00
_cell.angle_beta   90.00
_cell.angle_gamma   90.00
#
_symmetry.space_group_name_H-M   'P 1'
#
loop_
_entity.id
_entity.type
_entity.pdbx_description
1 polymer ?
#
loop_
_entity_poly.entity_id
_entity_poly.type
_entity_poly.pdbx_seq_one_letter_code
_entity_poly.pdbx_strand_id
1 'polypeptide(L)'
;SNSFRSDDWQYNAVGLLHEEMRRAGSLILMCADKHQVPAGGALAVDREGFSEAVTATLMAHPLVSVVREEVTSLMDTPWTNIVCATGPLTSEALSKVVLELGGEGHLSFFDAIAPIVHYDSIDMSKAWKQSRYDKEGPGGDAAAYINCPMDREQYEAFIDALLNGPKAEFKDWEHVPYFDGCLPIEVMAERGRETLRYGPMKPVESPKLLDRQLRLKAAMPVKSIRFAGQITGVEGYVESAAIGLLAGRFAAAEAKGTALPAPPETTALGALINHITVGHLDGGAFQPMNINYGLLPPMEAPKADEAGVKIPLKERGRAKKRLMSLRALNDLNSWLEPQKTMIPAE
;
A
#
# COMPACT_ATOMS: atom_id res chain seq x y z
N SER A 1 -5.83 11.75 -10.07
CA SER A 1 -4.51 12.34 -10.47
C SER A 1 -3.94 11.57 -11.66
N ASN A 2 -3.09 12.14 -12.52
CA ASN A 2 -2.30 11.39 -13.54
C ASN A 2 -0.82 11.22 -13.13
N SER A 3 -0.49 11.64 -11.91
CA SER A 3 0.86 11.51 -11.37
C SER A 3 1.01 10.22 -10.58
N PHE A 4 2.13 9.55 -10.79
CA PHE A 4 2.67 8.46 -9.98
C PHE A 4 3.56 8.99 -8.84
N ARG A 5 3.48 10.30 -8.54
CA ARG A 5 4.30 11.03 -7.57
C ARG A 5 5.78 11.11 -8.03
N SER A 6 6.67 11.49 -7.11
CA SER A 6 8.07 11.79 -7.39
C SER A 6 8.81 10.61 -8.02
N ASP A 7 9.61 10.87 -9.06
CA ASP A 7 10.47 9.87 -9.71
C ASP A 7 11.94 9.93 -9.21
N ASP A 8 12.19 10.70 -8.16
CA ASP A 8 13.52 10.83 -7.55
C ASP A 8 13.82 9.63 -6.65
N TRP A 9 14.47 8.61 -7.20
CA TRP A 9 14.83 7.40 -6.46
C TRP A 9 15.84 7.61 -5.34
N GLN A 10 16.66 8.68 -5.42
CA GLN A 10 17.71 8.92 -4.44
C GLN A 10 17.17 9.50 -3.14
N TYR A 11 16.10 10.29 -3.21
CA TYR A 11 15.63 11.05 -2.04
C TYR A 11 14.13 10.90 -1.76
N ASN A 12 13.39 10.18 -2.61
CA ASN A 12 11.97 9.89 -2.43
C ASN A 12 11.72 8.37 -2.37
N ALA A 13 10.90 7.92 -1.43
CA ALA A 13 10.62 6.49 -1.26
C ALA A 13 9.71 5.94 -2.38
N VAL A 14 8.83 6.76 -2.94
CA VAL A 14 8.02 6.40 -4.12
C VAL A 14 8.90 6.32 -5.36
N GLY A 15 9.82 7.27 -5.54
CA GLY A 15 10.82 7.20 -6.60
C GLY A 15 11.73 5.97 -6.47
N LEU A 16 12.09 5.58 -5.25
CA LEU A 16 12.83 4.34 -5.00
C LEU A 16 12.01 3.14 -5.46
N LEU A 17 10.73 3.07 -5.11
CA LEU A 17 9.83 2.02 -5.58
C LEU A 17 9.71 1.99 -7.10
N HIS A 18 9.67 3.14 -7.79
CA HIS A 18 9.70 3.17 -9.26
C HIS A 18 10.95 2.50 -9.82
N GLU A 19 12.12 2.86 -9.30
CA GLU A 19 13.41 2.30 -9.74
C GLU A 19 13.49 0.80 -9.46
N GLU A 20 13.01 0.34 -8.30
CA GLU A 20 12.92 -1.09 -8.00
C GLU A 20 12.00 -1.82 -8.98
N MET A 21 10.83 -1.26 -9.29
CA MET A 21 9.89 -1.82 -10.25
C MET A 21 10.45 -1.86 -11.68
N ARG A 22 11.21 -0.83 -12.09
CA ARG A 22 11.91 -0.82 -13.39
C ARG A 22 12.92 -1.97 -13.47
N ARG A 23 13.76 -2.13 -12.44
CA ARG A 23 14.74 -3.23 -12.36
C ARG A 23 14.10 -4.61 -12.32
N ALA A 24 12.92 -4.71 -11.73
CA ALA A 24 12.13 -5.93 -11.67
C ALA A 24 11.31 -6.22 -12.94
N GLY A 25 11.42 -5.39 -13.99
CA GLY A 25 10.76 -5.61 -15.29
C GLY A 25 9.27 -5.26 -15.29
N SER A 26 8.86 -4.23 -14.56
CA SER A 26 7.45 -3.83 -14.47
C SER A 26 6.91 -3.27 -15.80
N LEU A 27 5.90 -3.95 -16.36
CA LEU A 27 5.13 -3.46 -17.50
C LEU A 27 4.52 -2.08 -17.24
N ILE A 28 4.05 -1.84 -16.01
CA ILE A 28 3.41 -0.57 -15.64
C ILE A 28 4.41 0.58 -15.74
N LEU A 29 5.62 0.44 -15.20
CA LEU A 29 6.62 1.52 -15.30
C LEU A 29 7.16 1.66 -16.73
N MET A 30 7.31 0.55 -17.46
CA MET A 30 7.70 0.59 -18.88
C MET A 30 6.69 1.38 -19.74
N CYS A 31 5.39 1.18 -19.53
CA CYS A 31 4.36 1.95 -20.22
C CYS A 31 4.31 3.41 -19.72
N ALA A 32 4.49 3.63 -18.41
CA ALA A 32 4.50 4.99 -17.86
C ALA A 32 5.64 5.84 -18.42
N ASP A 33 6.84 5.26 -18.55
CA ASP A 33 8.02 5.93 -19.12
C ASP A 33 7.79 6.31 -20.59
N LYS A 34 7.13 5.45 -21.37
CA LYS A 34 6.82 5.73 -22.79
C LYS A 34 5.76 6.80 -22.99
N HIS A 35 4.87 6.97 -22.01
CA HIS A 35 3.73 7.91 -22.07
C HIS A 35 3.88 9.05 -21.06
N GLN A 36 5.12 9.38 -20.69
CA GLN A 36 5.40 10.42 -19.71
C GLN A 36 5.04 11.82 -20.25
N VAL A 37 4.44 12.65 -19.40
CA VAL A 37 4.18 14.07 -19.64
C VAL A 37 4.92 14.95 -18.61
N PRO A 38 5.26 16.21 -18.94
CA PRO A 38 5.97 17.09 -18.00
C PRO A 38 5.20 17.32 -16.68
N ALA A 39 5.86 17.04 -15.54
CA ALA A 39 5.21 17.15 -14.22
C ALA A 39 6.15 17.48 -13.04
N GLY A 40 7.18 18.31 -13.26
CA GLY A 40 7.94 18.94 -12.15
C GLY A 40 8.56 17.95 -11.16
N GLY A 41 9.39 17.01 -11.65
CA GLY A 41 10.08 16.01 -10.82
C GLY A 41 9.22 14.80 -10.41
N ALA A 42 7.92 14.82 -10.72
CA ALA A 42 7.05 13.66 -10.66
C ALA A 42 7.02 12.91 -12.00
N LEU A 43 6.78 11.60 -11.93
CA LEU A 43 6.35 10.82 -13.07
C LEU A 43 4.85 11.06 -13.24
N ALA A 44 4.44 11.68 -14.33
CA ALA A 44 3.04 11.77 -14.71
C ALA A 44 2.88 11.25 -16.14
N VAL A 45 1.70 10.71 -16.42
CA VAL A 45 1.43 10.04 -17.70
C VAL A 45 0.28 10.70 -18.46
N ASP A 46 0.34 10.59 -19.78
CA ASP A 46 -0.85 10.63 -20.62
C ASP A 46 -1.69 9.38 -20.33
N ARG A 47 -2.89 9.57 -19.77
CA ARG A 47 -3.71 8.48 -19.23
C ARG A 47 -4.16 7.52 -20.31
N GLU A 48 -4.62 8.06 -21.44
CA GLU A 48 -5.18 7.28 -22.53
C GLU A 48 -4.09 6.44 -23.15
N GLY A 49 -3.02 7.08 -23.64
CA GLY A 49 -1.88 6.37 -24.23
C GLY A 49 -1.25 5.35 -23.29
N PHE A 50 -1.09 5.68 -21.99
CA PHE A 50 -0.61 4.73 -20.99
C PHE A 50 -1.51 3.49 -20.88
N SER A 51 -2.82 3.68 -20.74
CA SER A 51 -3.78 2.57 -20.56
C SER A 51 -3.91 1.70 -21.81
N GLU A 52 -3.85 2.32 -23.00
CA GLU A 52 -3.87 1.64 -24.28
C GLU A 52 -2.62 0.79 -24.47
N ALA A 53 -1.43 1.32 -24.13
CA ALA A 53 -0.17 0.58 -24.24
C ALA A 53 -0.12 -0.64 -23.31
N VAL A 54 -0.59 -0.50 -22.05
CA VAL A 54 -0.72 -1.64 -21.12
C VAL A 54 -1.67 -2.69 -21.69
N THR A 55 -2.85 -2.26 -22.16
CA THR A 55 -3.87 -3.16 -22.71
C THR A 55 -3.36 -3.88 -23.95
N ALA A 56 -2.78 -3.16 -24.90
CA ALA A 56 -2.24 -3.72 -26.14
C ALA A 56 -1.14 -4.75 -25.86
N THR A 57 -0.25 -4.46 -24.91
CA THR A 57 0.82 -5.41 -24.53
C THR A 57 0.26 -6.70 -23.96
N LEU A 58 -0.75 -6.62 -23.08
CA LEU A 58 -1.40 -7.80 -22.51
C LEU A 58 -2.19 -8.60 -23.56
N MET A 59 -2.93 -7.93 -24.44
CA MET A 59 -3.73 -8.57 -25.50
C MET A 59 -2.87 -9.26 -26.56
N ALA A 60 -1.66 -8.75 -26.81
CA ALA A 60 -0.73 -9.33 -27.78
C ALA A 60 0.11 -10.48 -27.21
N HIS A 61 0.12 -10.68 -25.90
CA HIS A 61 1.01 -11.66 -25.27
C HIS A 61 0.47 -13.10 -25.47
N PRO A 62 1.25 -14.04 -26.06
CA PRO A 62 0.75 -15.36 -26.48
C PRO A 62 0.31 -16.27 -25.33
N LEU A 63 0.78 -15.99 -24.10
CA LEU A 63 0.40 -16.73 -22.89
C LEU A 63 -0.65 -16.01 -22.03
N VAL A 64 -1.19 -14.89 -22.49
CA VAL A 64 -2.24 -14.13 -21.78
C VAL A 64 -3.56 -14.30 -22.54
N SER A 65 -4.60 -14.70 -21.82
CA SER A 65 -5.97 -14.73 -22.32
C SER A 65 -6.83 -13.80 -21.48
N VAL A 66 -7.57 -12.91 -22.14
CA VAL A 66 -8.47 -11.96 -21.46
C VAL A 66 -9.91 -12.41 -21.64
N VAL A 67 -10.57 -12.68 -20.51
CA VAL A 67 -11.99 -13.00 -20.45
C VAL A 67 -12.72 -11.80 -19.82
N ARG A 68 -13.78 -11.33 -20.48
CA ARG A 68 -14.57 -10.16 -20.05
C ARG A 68 -15.84 -10.63 -19.35
N GLU A 69 -15.69 -11.07 -18.10
CA GLU A 69 -16.78 -11.54 -17.26
C GLU A 69 -16.59 -11.11 -15.80
N GLU A 70 -17.67 -11.14 -15.02
CA GLU A 70 -17.56 -11.00 -13.56
C GLU A 70 -17.15 -12.33 -12.94
N VAL A 71 -16.11 -12.31 -12.09
CA VAL A 71 -15.71 -13.46 -11.29
C VAL A 71 -16.51 -13.47 -9.99
N THR A 72 -17.37 -14.46 -9.83
CA THR A 72 -18.26 -14.61 -8.66
C THR A 72 -17.95 -15.81 -7.78
N SER A 73 -16.91 -16.61 -8.10
CA SER A 73 -16.40 -17.69 -7.26
C SER A 73 -14.89 -17.86 -7.47
N LEU A 74 -14.15 -18.13 -6.38
CA LEU A 74 -12.73 -18.47 -6.42
C LEU A 74 -12.50 -19.98 -6.22
N MET A 75 -13.50 -20.69 -5.71
CA MET A 75 -13.42 -22.13 -5.41
C MET A 75 -13.87 -22.97 -6.60
N ASP A 76 -14.91 -22.54 -7.31
CA ASP A 76 -15.51 -23.26 -8.44
C ASP A 76 -14.78 -22.98 -9.76
N THR A 77 -13.45 -23.07 -9.72
CA THR A 77 -12.58 -22.85 -10.87
C THR A 77 -11.54 -23.98 -10.96
N PRO A 78 -11.10 -24.37 -12.17
CA PRO A 78 -10.06 -25.37 -12.34
C PRO A 78 -8.66 -24.85 -11.91
N TRP A 79 -8.55 -23.56 -11.63
CA TRP A 79 -7.28 -22.92 -11.29
C TRP A 79 -6.91 -23.16 -9.82
N THR A 80 -5.66 -23.59 -9.62
CA THR A 80 -5.07 -23.84 -8.29
C THR A 80 -4.26 -22.66 -7.77
N ASN A 81 -3.78 -21.79 -8.68
CA ASN A 81 -3.09 -20.54 -8.38
C ASN A 81 -3.93 -19.36 -8.88
N ILE A 82 -4.39 -18.50 -7.97
CA ILE A 82 -5.29 -17.38 -8.28
C ILE A 82 -4.71 -16.11 -7.70
N VAL A 83 -4.72 -15.01 -8.46
CA VAL A 83 -4.38 -13.66 -7.98
C VAL A 83 -5.62 -12.77 -8.07
N CYS A 84 -6.14 -12.32 -6.93
CA CYS A 84 -7.25 -11.38 -6.84
C CYS A 84 -6.73 -9.94 -6.80
N ALA A 85 -7.07 -9.14 -7.82
CA ALA A 85 -6.60 -7.76 -7.99
C ALA A 85 -7.72 -6.80 -8.44
N THR A 86 -8.88 -6.88 -7.80
CA THR A 86 -10.12 -6.19 -8.20
C THR A 86 -10.20 -4.72 -7.79
N GLY A 87 -9.19 -4.20 -7.09
CA GLY A 87 -9.12 -2.80 -6.69
C GLY A 87 -10.13 -2.41 -5.60
N PRO A 88 -10.35 -1.10 -5.39
CA PRO A 88 -11.15 -0.59 -4.28
C PRO A 88 -12.66 -0.80 -4.47
N LEU A 89 -13.10 -1.00 -5.72
CA LEU A 89 -14.50 -1.23 -6.11
C LEU A 89 -14.73 -2.71 -6.46
N THR A 90 -14.27 -3.60 -5.58
CA THR A 90 -14.54 -5.05 -5.70
C THR A 90 -16.05 -5.29 -5.69
N SER A 91 -16.55 -6.14 -6.58
CA SER A 91 -18.00 -6.38 -6.68
C SER A 91 -18.56 -6.99 -5.39
N GLU A 92 -19.85 -6.81 -5.15
CA GLU A 92 -20.51 -7.35 -3.96
C GLU A 92 -20.41 -8.89 -3.91
N ALA A 93 -20.60 -9.54 -5.06
CA ALA A 93 -20.50 -10.99 -5.18
C ALA A 93 -19.11 -11.50 -4.79
N LEU A 94 -18.05 -10.90 -5.36
CA LEU A 94 -16.69 -11.32 -5.04
C LEU A 94 -16.30 -10.94 -3.60
N SER A 95 -16.79 -9.82 -3.06
CA SER A 95 -16.56 -9.42 -1.68
C SER A 95 -17.11 -10.46 -0.69
N LYS A 96 -18.31 -11.00 -0.96
CA LYS A 96 -18.90 -12.09 -0.18
C LYS A 96 -18.05 -13.36 -0.22
N VAL A 97 -17.56 -13.75 -1.40
CA VAL A 97 -16.66 -14.90 -1.55
C VAL A 97 -15.37 -14.71 -0.73
N VAL A 98 -14.76 -13.52 -0.79
CA VAL A 98 -13.54 -13.24 -0.02
C VAL A 98 -13.81 -13.24 1.49
N LEU A 99 -14.97 -12.76 1.95
CA LEU A 99 -15.40 -12.82 3.35
C LEU A 99 -15.52 -14.27 3.83
N GLU A 100 -16.25 -15.10 3.07
CA GLU A 100 -16.45 -16.51 3.38
C GLU A 100 -15.14 -17.29 3.44
N LEU A 101 -14.21 -17.01 2.52
CA LEU A 101 -12.89 -17.63 2.49
C LEU A 101 -11.98 -17.15 3.62
N GLY A 102 -12.10 -15.87 4.02
CA GLY A 102 -11.25 -15.27 5.05
C GLY A 102 -11.56 -15.76 6.47
N GLY A 103 -12.75 -16.32 6.71
CA GLY A 103 -13.19 -16.73 8.04
C GLY A 103 -13.43 -15.59 9.01
N GLU A 104 -13.44 -14.34 8.53
CA GLU A 104 -13.64 -13.12 9.32
C GLU A 104 -14.94 -12.42 8.92
N GLY A 105 -15.59 -11.77 9.90
CA GLY A 105 -16.92 -11.16 9.71
C GLY A 105 -16.95 -9.90 8.84
N HIS A 106 -15.79 -9.30 8.52
CA HIS A 106 -15.72 -8.03 7.80
C HIS A 106 -14.44 -7.92 6.94
N LEU A 107 -14.56 -7.29 5.75
CA LEU A 107 -13.46 -6.82 4.91
C LEU A 107 -13.53 -5.30 4.85
N SER A 108 -12.39 -4.61 4.86
CA SER A 108 -12.33 -3.15 4.78
C SER A 108 -11.21 -2.75 3.82
N PHE A 109 -11.56 -2.01 2.76
CA PHE A 109 -10.63 -1.50 1.75
C PHE A 109 -10.86 0.00 1.63
N PHE A 110 -9.92 0.83 2.11
CA PHE A 110 -10.06 2.28 2.08
C PHE A 110 -8.82 3.00 1.55
N ASP A 111 -9.06 4.04 0.77
CA ASP A 111 -8.15 5.11 0.40
C ASP A 111 -8.75 6.38 1.05
N ALA A 112 -8.23 6.77 2.22
CA ALA A 112 -8.77 7.86 3.02
C ALA A 112 -7.63 8.78 3.48
N ILE A 113 -7.47 9.91 2.79
CA ILE A 113 -6.47 10.92 3.14
C ILE A 113 -6.94 11.69 4.38
N ALA A 114 -6.27 11.48 5.51
CA ALA A 114 -6.45 12.28 6.71
C ALA A 114 -5.57 13.55 6.67
N PRO A 115 -5.99 14.67 7.30
CA PRO A 115 -5.13 15.84 7.45
C PRO A 115 -3.82 15.52 8.18
N ILE A 116 -2.70 16.01 7.65
CA ILE A 116 -1.37 15.89 8.28
C ILE A 116 -1.06 17.17 9.03
N VAL A 117 -0.70 17.06 10.31
CA VAL A 117 -0.31 18.20 11.16
C VAL A 117 1.16 18.12 11.53
N HIS A 118 1.79 19.29 11.75
CA HIS A 118 3.16 19.36 12.25
C HIS A 118 3.20 18.96 13.72
N TYR A 119 4.16 18.11 14.10
CA TYR A 119 4.33 17.66 15.49
C TYR A 119 4.45 18.83 16.48
N ASP A 120 5.25 19.84 16.13
CA ASP A 120 5.54 20.99 16.99
C ASP A 120 4.32 21.92 17.18
N SER A 121 3.25 21.76 16.41
CA SER A 121 2.00 22.52 16.59
C SER A 121 0.99 21.83 17.53
N ILE A 122 1.32 20.66 18.08
CA ILE A 122 0.41 19.91 18.96
C ILE A 122 0.62 20.33 20.41
N ASP A 123 -0.46 20.73 21.09
CA ASP A 123 -0.47 20.95 22.54
C ASP A 123 -0.39 19.63 23.30
N MET A 124 0.84 19.18 23.56
CA MET A 124 1.13 17.95 24.31
C MET A 124 0.76 18.02 25.79
N SER A 125 0.23 19.14 26.30
CA SER A 125 -0.37 19.17 27.65
C SER A 125 -1.76 18.52 27.70
N LYS A 126 -2.40 18.39 26.53
CA LYS A 126 -3.74 17.81 26.35
C LYS A 126 -3.74 16.50 25.57
N ALA A 127 -2.60 16.15 24.99
CA ALA A 127 -2.41 14.92 24.25
C ALA A 127 -1.27 14.13 24.88
N TRP A 128 -1.24 12.82 24.68
CA TRP A 128 -0.15 12.01 25.20
C TRP A 128 0.31 10.99 24.17
N LYS A 129 1.58 10.66 24.25
CA LYS A 129 2.12 9.59 23.42
C LYS A 129 1.88 8.26 24.11
N GLN A 130 1.12 7.38 23.48
CA GLN A 130 0.91 6.03 23.99
C GLN A 130 0.43 5.14 22.85
N SER A 131 1.07 4.00 22.73
CA SER A 131 0.54 2.89 21.94
C SER A 131 -0.53 2.16 22.75
N ARG A 132 -1.55 1.63 22.08
CA ARG A 132 -2.62 0.90 22.76
C ARG A 132 -2.06 -0.20 23.68
N TYR A 133 -2.53 -0.25 24.93
CA TYR A 133 -2.11 -1.21 25.97
C TYR A 133 -0.65 -1.11 26.44
N ASP A 134 0.00 0.06 26.31
CA ASP A 134 1.39 0.29 26.74
C ASP A 134 2.41 -0.67 26.11
N LYS A 135 2.06 -1.26 24.96
CA LYS A 135 2.96 -2.14 24.24
C LYS A 135 3.99 -1.33 23.46
N GLU A 136 5.26 -1.62 23.71
CA GLU A 136 6.39 -1.10 22.94
C GLU A 136 6.20 -1.47 21.46
N GLY A 137 6.25 -0.45 20.58
CA GLY A 137 6.30 -0.69 19.14
C GLY A 137 7.65 -1.32 18.74
N PRO A 138 7.85 -1.77 17.49
CA PRO A 138 9.05 -2.45 17.02
C PRO A 138 10.33 -1.60 16.96
N GLY A 139 10.32 -0.43 17.61
CA GLY A 139 11.49 0.41 17.89
C GLY A 139 11.78 0.57 19.38
N GLY A 140 11.12 -0.19 20.27
CA GLY A 140 11.24 -0.06 21.73
C GLY A 140 10.54 1.18 22.30
N ASP A 141 9.71 1.86 21.51
CA ASP A 141 9.02 3.08 21.93
C ASP A 141 7.56 2.75 22.24
N ALA A 142 7.18 2.82 23.51
CA ALA A 142 5.80 2.61 23.99
C ALA A 142 4.82 3.74 23.58
N ALA A 143 5.29 4.70 22.77
CA ALA A 143 4.68 6.00 22.57
C ALA A 143 4.54 6.39 21.07
N ALA A 144 4.15 5.43 20.21
CA ALA A 144 4.14 5.62 18.75
C ALA A 144 2.98 6.48 18.21
N TYR A 145 1.92 6.68 19.00
CA TYR A 145 0.75 7.46 18.64
C TYR A 145 0.58 8.63 19.61
N ILE A 146 0.21 9.80 19.10
CA ILE A 146 -0.27 10.91 19.91
C ILE A 146 -1.78 10.76 20.01
N ASN A 147 -2.27 10.49 21.22
CA ASN A 147 -3.68 10.37 21.52
C ASN A 147 -4.18 11.73 22.00
N CYS A 148 -5.16 12.26 21.30
CA CYS A 148 -5.89 13.46 21.69
C CYS A 148 -7.23 12.99 22.27
N PRO A 149 -7.38 12.91 23.62
CA PRO A 149 -8.64 12.49 24.22
C PRO A 149 -9.71 13.51 23.91
N MET A 150 -10.94 13.01 23.82
CA MET A 150 -12.12 13.84 23.94
C MET A 150 -12.97 13.26 25.08
N ASP A 151 -13.43 14.12 25.96
CA ASP A 151 -14.57 13.79 26.81
C ASP A 151 -15.86 13.79 25.97
N ARG A 152 -16.98 13.47 26.62
CA ARG A 152 -18.27 13.38 25.95
C ARG A 152 -18.69 14.70 25.32
N GLU A 153 -18.52 15.81 26.04
CA GLU A 153 -18.94 17.13 25.58
C GLU A 153 -18.08 17.58 24.39
N GLN A 154 -16.77 17.32 24.44
CA GLN A 154 -15.84 17.57 23.35
C GLN A 154 -16.14 16.72 22.12
N TYR A 155 -16.47 15.44 22.30
CA TYR A 155 -16.87 14.55 21.21
C TYR A 155 -18.18 15.03 20.56
N GLU A 156 -19.20 15.33 21.37
CA GLU A 156 -20.49 15.83 20.86
C GLU A 156 -20.31 17.18 20.14
N ALA A 157 -19.49 18.10 20.68
CA ALA A 157 -19.16 19.37 20.04
C ALA A 157 -18.35 19.19 18.75
N PHE A 158 -17.45 18.21 18.70
CA PHE A 158 -16.71 17.87 17.48
C PHE A 158 -17.64 17.34 16.39
N ILE A 159 -18.57 16.45 16.74
CA ILE A 159 -19.60 15.96 15.81
C ILE A 159 -20.46 17.12 15.32
N ASP A 160 -20.87 18.04 16.19
CA ASP A 160 -21.65 19.22 15.79
C ASP A 160 -20.86 20.15 14.85
N ALA A 161 -19.59 20.40 15.16
CA ALA A 161 -18.72 21.20 14.29
C ALA A 161 -18.50 20.54 12.93
N LEU A 162 -18.34 19.22 12.91
CA LEU A 162 -18.15 18.44 11.69
C LEU A 162 -19.40 18.45 10.80
N LEU A 163 -20.59 18.28 11.39
CA LEU A 163 -21.86 18.29 10.67
C LEU A 163 -22.22 19.67 10.11
N ASN A 164 -21.91 20.74 10.86
CA ASN A 164 -22.19 22.12 10.49
C ASN A 164 -21.07 22.79 9.67
N GLY A 165 -19.91 22.14 9.53
CA GLY A 165 -18.76 22.66 8.80
C GLY A 165 -19.01 22.77 7.29
N PRO A 166 -18.33 23.70 6.59
CA PRO A 166 -18.41 23.80 5.15
C PRO A 166 -17.84 22.54 4.51
N LYS A 167 -18.61 21.94 3.59
CA LYS A 167 -18.22 20.74 2.84
C LYS A 167 -17.77 21.16 1.46
N ALA A 168 -16.82 20.43 0.89
CA ALA A 168 -16.47 20.63 -0.51
C ALA A 168 -17.68 20.25 -1.38
N GLU A 169 -18.11 21.15 -2.25
CA GLU A 169 -19.16 20.85 -3.22
C GLU A 169 -18.57 20.01 -4.35
N PHE A 170 -19.17 18.85 -4.57
CA PHE A 170 -18.90 18.04 -5.75
C PHE A 170 -19.51 18.73 -6.96
N LYS A 171 -18.82 18.68 -8.11
CA LYS A 171 -19.39 19.17 -9.37
C LYS A 171 -20.51 18.23 -9.81
N ASP A 172 -21.50 18.74 -10.56
CA ASP A 172 -22.71 17.98 -10.95
C ASP A 172 -22.43 16.66 -11.70
N TRP A 173 -21.22 16.46 -12.24
CA TRP A 173 -20.79 15.23 -12.91
C TRP A 173 -19.98 14.27 -12.01
N GLU A 174 -19.69 14.66 -10.77
CA GLU A 174 -18.98 13.89 -9.74
C GLU A 174 -19.94 13.11 -8.81
N HIS A 175 -21.21 12.94 -9.22
CA HIS A 175 -22.18 12.10 -8.50
C HIS A 175 -21.80 10.61 -8.58
N VAL A 176 -20.84 10.22 -7.74
CA VAL A 176 -20.57 8.82 -7.40
C VAL A 176 -21.48 8.48 -6.21
N PRO A 177 -22.33 7.45 -6.28
CA PRO A 177 -23.07 7.01 -5.09
C PRO A 177 -22.06 6.64 -4.00
N TYR A 178 -22.17 7.28 -2.84
CA TYR A 178 -21.31 6.97 -1.70
C TYR A 178 -21.42 5.48 -1.36
N PHE A 179 -20.28 4.80 -1.38
CA PHE A 179 -20.18 3.41 -0.95
C PHE A 179 -20.29 3.36 0.57
N ASP A 180 -21.24 2.60 1.11
CA ASP A 180 -21.55 2.55 2.55
C ASP A 180 -20.37 2.14 3.46
N GLY A 181 -19.32 1.56 2.87
CA GLY A 181 -18.08 1.23 3.57
C GLY A 181 -17.12 2.42 3.75
N CYS A 182 -17.04 3.36 2.80
CA CYS A 182 -16.00 4.42 2.76
C CYS A 182 -16.65 5.80 2.63
N LEU A 183 -17.08 6.34 3.75
CA LEU A 183 -17.78 7.61 3.79
C LEU A 183 -16.86 8.69 4.32
N PRO A 184 -16.92 9.92 3.76
CA PRO A 184 -16.35 11.08 4.43
C PRO A 184 -16.81 11.11 5.89
N ILE A 185 -15.92 11.53 6.80
CA ILE A 185 -16.17 11.48 8.25
C ILE A 185 -17.44 12.25 8.63
N GLU A 186 -17.77 13.31 7.87
CA GLU A 186 -19.00 14.08 7.94
C GLU A 186 -20.25 13.28 7.52
N VAL A 187 -20.16 12.46 6.47
CA VAL A 187 -21.25 11.59 6.02
C VAL A 187 -21.44 10.42 6.99
N MET A 188 -20.37 9.91 7.62
CA MET A 188 -20.47 8.93 8.71
C MET A 188 -21.20 9.50 9.92
N ALA A 189 -20.87 10.74 10.29
CA ALA A 189 -21.50 11.43 11.41
C ALA A 189 -22.99 11.71 11.16
N GLU A 190 -23.39 12.02 9.91
CA GLU A 190 -24.80 12.24 9.52
C GLU A 190 -25.65 10.99 9.75
N ARG A 191 -25.06 9.81 9.54
CA ARG A 191 -25.73 8.52 9.71
C ARG A 191 -25.91 8.12 11.18
N GLY A 192 -25.22 8.80 12.09
CA GLY A 192 -25.34 8.57 13.51
C GLY A 192 -24.17 9.17 14.28
N ARG A 193 -24.46 9.84 15.39
CA ARG A 193 -23.46 10.48 16.25
C ARG A 193 -22.47 9.47 16.85
N GLU A 194 -22.86 8.21 16.95
CA GLU A 194 -22.04 7.12 17.46
C GLU A 194 -21.23 6.39 16.37
N THR A 195 -21.39 6.72 15.09
CA THR A 195 -20.78 5.96 13.98
C THR A 195 -19.25 6.02 14.02
N LEU A 196 -18.66 7.17 14.32
CA LEU A 196 -17.20 7.36 14.29
C LEU A 196 -16.49 6.56 15.37
N ARG A 197 -17.03 6.54 16.60
CA ARG A 197 -16.49 5.76 17.73
C ARG A 197 -16.51 4.24 17.52
N TYR A 198 -17.27 3.74 16.55
CA TYR A 198 -17.31 2.33 16.16
C TYR A 198 -16.66 2.05 14.79
N GLY A 199 -16.26 3.09 14.04
CA GLY A 199 -15.77 3.06 12.65
C GLY A 199 -14.28 3.42 12.50
N PRO A 200 -13.85 4.52 11.85
CA PRO A 200 -12.44 4.89 11.66
C PRO A 200 -11.70 5.19 12.96
N MET A 201 -12.41 5.23 14.08
CA MET A 201 -11.84 5.19 15.42
C MET A 201 -11.72 3.72 15.95
N LYS A 202 -11.70 2.71 15.04
CA LYS A 202 -11.60 1.23 15.27
C LYS A 202 -10.95 0.48 14.05
N PRO A 203 -10.21 -0.66 14.19
CA PRO A 203 -9.46 -1.27 13.03
C PRO A 203 -9.74 -2.73 12.57
N VAL A 204 -9.27 -3.10 11.34
CA VAL A 204 -9.25 -4.44 10.61
C VAL A 204 -7.82 -4.79 10.11
N GLU A 205 -7.45 -6.08 9.90
CA GLU A 205 -6.03 -6.57 9.88
C GLU A 205 -5.58 -7.52 8.71
N SER A 206 -5.09 -7.00 7.56
CA SER A 206 -4.45 -7.81 6.49
C SER A 206 -3.30 -8.74 6.94
N PRO A 207 -2.44 -8.36 7.91
CA PRO A 207 -1.40 -9.24 8.45
C PRO A 207 -1.92 -10.54 9.08
N LYS A 208 -3.17 -10.55 9.56
CA LYS A 208 -3.79 -11.78 10.07
C LYS A 208 -4.15 -12.74 8.95
N LEU A 209 -4.60 -12.23 7.81
CA LEU A 209 -5.15 -13.02 6.71
C LEU A 209 -4.09 -13.53 5.73
N LEU A 210 -3.04 -12.74 5.47
CA LEU A 210 -2.08 -13.02 4.39
C LEU A 210 -0.73 -13.53 4.91
N ASP A 211 -0.14 -14.50 4.22
CA ASP A 211 1.26 -14.89 4.42
C ASP A 211 2.25 -14.00 3.65
N ARG A 212 3.56 -14.19 3.84
CA ARG A 212 4.62 -13.39 3.17
C ARG A 212 4.66 -13.52 1.65
N GLN A 213 3.94 -14.48 1.07
CA GLN A 213 3.78 -14.66 -0.37
C GLN A 213 2.42 -14.14 -0.87
N LEU A 214 1.74 -13.36 -0.03
CA LEU A 214 0.43 -12.73 -0.27
C LEU A 214 -0.72 -13.73 -0.38
N ARG A 215 -0.54 -14.97 0.11
CA ARG A 215 -1.56 -16.01 0.07
C ARG A 215 -2.49 -15.92 1.28
N LEU A 216 -3.78 -16.17 1.05
CA LEU A 216 -4.78 -16.29 2.10
C LEU A 216 -4.53 -17.55 2.91
N LYS A 217 -4.21 -17.38 4.20
CA LYS A 217 -3.87 -18.50 5.11
C LYS A 217 -5.01 -19.52 5.22
N ALA A 218 -6.26 -19.05 5.26
CA ALA A 218 -7.44 -19.88 5.44
C ALA A 218 -7.77 -20.78 4.22
N ALA A 219 -7.31 -20.43 3.02
CA ALA A 219 -7.54 -21.23 1.81
C ALA A 219 -6.49 -22.35 1.61
N MET A 220 -5.42 -22.36 2.40
CA MET A 220 -4.37 -23.36 2.31
C MET A 220 -4.72 -24.66 3.08
N PRO A 221 -4.30 -25.85 2.59
CA PRO A 221 -3.52 -26.11 1.38
C PRO A 221 -4.36 -26.32 0.11
N VAL A 222 -5.67 -26.04 0.16
CA VAL A 222 -6.62 -26.40 -0.90
C VAL A 222 -6.39 -25.58 -2.18
N LYS A 223 -6.19 -24.27 -2.05
CA LYS A 223 -5.84 -23.37 -3.16
C LYS A 223 -4.84 -22.31 -2.72
N SER A 224 -3.94 -21.93 -3.64
CA SER A 224 -3.06 -20.78 -3.46
C SER A 224 -3.74 -19.52 -4.01
N ILE A 225 -4.58 -18.93 -3.16
CA ILE A 225 -5.28 -17.67 -3.44
C ILE A 225 -4.44 -16.51 -2.93
N ARG A 226 -4.00 -15.64 -3.84
CA ARG A 226 -3.24 -14.42 -3.54
C ARG A 226 -4.09 -13.17 -3.71
N PHE A 227 -3.73 -12.14 -2.97
CA PHE A 227 -4.32 -10.81 -3.08
C PHE A 227 -3.27 -9.80 -3.54
N ALA A 228 -3.67 -8.85 -4.38
CA ALA A 228 -2.82 -7.78 -4.88
C ALA A 228 -3.57 -6.48 -5.16
N GLY A 229 -2.86 -5.35 -5.15
CA GLY A 229 -3.46 -4.03 -5.29
C GLY A 229 -4.04 -3.50 -3.98
N GLN A 230 -4.88 -2.46 -4.05
CA GLN A 230 -5.43 -1.80 -2.86
C GLN A 230 -6.16 -2.75 -1.89
N ILE A 231 -6.65 -3.89 -2.38
CA ILE A 231 -7.28 -4.94 -1.56
C ILE A 231 -6.33 -5.53 -0.50
N THR A 232 -5.01 -5.36 -0.64
CA THR A 232 -4.04 -5.81 0.36
C THR A 232 -3.73 -4.76 1.42
N GLY A 233 -4.34 -3.57 1.35
CA GLY A 233 -4.03 -2.44 2.22
C GLY A 233 -2.74 -1.72 1.85
N VAL A 234 -2.45 -1.62 0.55
CA VAL A 234 -1.52 -0.60 0.03
C VAL A 234 -2.32 0.56 -0.56
N GLU A 235 -1.76 1.76 -0.54
CA GLU A 235 -2.39 2.96 -1.11
C GLU A 235 -1.57 3.43 -2.31
N GLY A 236 -2.24 3.84 -3.40
CA GLY A 236 -1.58 4.39 -4.59
C GLY A 236 -1.45 3.41 -5.77
N TYR A 237 -1.39 3.97 -7.00
CA TYR A 237 -1.28 3.22 -8.25
C TYR A 237 0.01 2.39 -8.30
N VAL A 238 1.11 2.97 -7.83
CA VAL A 238 2.45 2.39 -7.91
C VAL A 238 2.59 1.24 -6.93
N GLU A 239 2.17 1.43 -5.68
CA GLU A 239 2.17 0.40 -4.66
C GLU A 239 1.25 -0.75 -5.04
N SER A 240 0.09 -0.46 -5.65
CA SER A 240 -0.81 -1.49 -6.17
C SER A 240 -0.15 -2.32 -7.27
N ALA A 241 0.49 -1.66 -8.23
CA ALA A 241 1.23 -2.32 -9.30
C ALA A 241 2.45 -3.11 -8.78
N ALA A 242 3.11 -2.62 -7.72
CA ALA A 242 4.20 -3.30 -7.06
C ALA A 242 3.76 -4.62 -6.40
N ILE A 243 2.65 -4.60 -5.67
CA ILE A 243 2.09 -5.83 -5.08
C ILE A 243 1.61 -6.78 -6.18
N GLY A 244 1.01 -6.28 -7.27
CA GLY A 244 0.64 -7.08 -8.43
C GLY A 244 1.83 -7.79 -9.09
N LEU A 245 2.93 -7.06 -9.29
CA LEU A 245 4.19 -7.61 -9.80
C LEU A 245 4.71 -8.75 -8.92
N LEU A 246 4.72 -8.56 -7.60
CA LEU A 246 5.19 -9.56 -6.64
C LEU A 246 4.27 -10.78 -6.60
N ALA A 247 2.94 -10.58 -6.51
CA ALA A 247 1.96 -11.65 -6.51
C ALA A 247 2.06 -12.51 -7.78
N GLY A 248 2.23 -11.88 -8.95
CA GLY A 248 2.44 -12.58 -10.21
C GLY A 248 3.73 -13.40 -10.23
N ARG A 249 4.85 -12.84 -9.71
CA ARG A 249 6.13 -13.55 -9.63
C ARG A 249 6.06 -14.73 -8.65
N PHE A 250 5.38 -14.59 -7.51
CA PHE A 250 5.17 -15.69 -6.58
C PHE A 250 4.28 -16.78 -7.17
N ALA A 251 3.17 -16.41 -7.83
CA ALA A 251 2.29 -17.36 -8.49
C ALA A 251 3.01 -18.12 -9.61
N ALA A 252 3.82 -17.44 -10.43
CA ALA A 252 4.61 -18.06 -11.48
C ALA A 252 5.69 -19.01 -10.92
N ALA A 253 6.38 -18.61 -9.85
CA ALA A 253 7.37 -19.46 -9.20
C ALA A 253 6.74 -20.74 -8.64
N GLU A 254 5.59 -20.62 -7.96
CA GLU A 254 4.83 -21.75 -7.42
C GLU A 254 4.32 -22.67 -8.52
N ALA A 255 3.77 -22.12 -9.62
CA ALA A 255 3.34 -22.90 -10.76
C ALA A 255 4.49 -23.69 -11.43
N LYS A 256 5.72 -23.18 -11.33
CA LYS A 256 6.95 -23.87 -11.79
C LYS A 256 7.54 -24.84 -10.74
N GLY A 257 6.90 -25.00 -9.57
CA GLY A 257 7.43 -25.81 -8.48
C GLY A 257 8.70 -25.24 -7.84
N THR A 258 8.96 -23.94 -8.01
CA THR A 258 10.13 -23.25 -7.47
C THR A 258 9.74 -22.35 -6.30
N ALA A 259 10.64 -22.23 -5.32
CA ALA A 259 10.45 -21.30 -4.22
C ALA A 259 11.06 -19.93 -4.59
N LEU A 260 10.25 -18.88 -4.52
CA LEU A 260 10.70 -17.50 -4.60
C LEU A 260 10.50 -16.82 -3.23
N PRO A 261 11.58 -16.50 -2.49
CA PRO A 261 11.45 -15.73 -1.26
C PRO A 261 10.97 -14.30 -1.57
N ALA A 262 10.29 -13.68 -0.60
CA ALA A 262 9.96 -12.26 -0.69
C ALA A 262 11.25 -11.39 -0.79
N PRO A 263 11.20 -10.22 -1.45
CA PRO A 263 12.30 -9.27 -1.43
C PRO A 263 12.70 -8.91 0.00
N PRO A 264 13.99 -8.60 0.24
CA PRO A 264 14.45 -8.12 1.55
C PRO A 264 13.66 -6.89 2.02
N GLU A 265 13.36 -6.79 3.32
CA GLU A 265 12.67 -5.63 3.91
C GLU A 265 13.43 -4.30 3.76
N THR A 266 14.72 -4.37 3.43
CA THR A 266 15.56 -3.22 3.08
C THR A 266 15.18 -2.58 1.74
N THR A 267 14.46 -3.29 0.88
CA THR A 267 13.89 -2.81 -0.39
C THR A 267 12.51 -2.17 -0.17
N ALA A 268 12.10 -1.24 -1.02
CA ALA A 268 10.75 -0.67 -0.99
C ALA A 268 9.67 -1.75 -1.24
N LEU A 269 9.90 -2.67 -2.18
CA LEU A 269 9.02 -3.81 -2.44
C LEU A 269 8.87 -4.72 -1.22
N GLY A 270 9.98 -5.07 -0.57
CA GLY A 270 9.99 -5.92 0.61
C GLY A 270 9.40 -5.23 1.83
N ALA A 271 9.62 -3.93 2.01
CA ALA A 271 9.02 -3.13 3.07
C ALA A 271 7.48 -3.09 2.95
N LEU A 272 6.95 -2.92 1.73
CA LEU A 272 5.49 -2.98 1.48
C LEU A 272 4.91 -4.36 1.81
N ILE A 273 5.53 -5.45 1.33
CA ILE A 273 5.10 -6.82 1.70
C ILE A 273 5.14 -7.00 3.21
N ASN A 274 6.20 -6.55 3.88
CA ASN A 274 6.34 -6.71 5.32
C ASN A 274 5.22 -5.98 6.07
N HIS A 275 4.89 -4.75 5.65
CA HIS A 275 3.78 -3.97 6.21
C HIS A 275 2.44 -4.71 6.11
N ILE A 276 2.11 -5.28 4.94
CA ILE A 276 0.79 -5.91 4.72
C ILE A 276 0.68 -7.35 5.22
N THR A 277 1.80 -8.05 5.43
CA THR A 277 1.80 -9.48 5.80
C THR A 277 2.24 -9.76 7.24
N VAL A 278 3.08 -8.90 7.81
CA VAL A 278 3.58 -9.03 9.19
C VAL A 278 3.10 -7.88 10.07
N GLY A 279 2.75 -6.73 9.47
CA GLY A 279 2.36 -5.49 10.13
C GLY A 279 1.78 -5.68 11.52
N HIS A 280 2.55 -5.26 12.54
CA HIS A 280 2.21 -5.19 13.96
C HIS A 280 1.05 -6.08 14.43
N LEU A 281 1.22 -7.40 14.30
CA LEU A 281 0.30 -8.42 14.84
C LEU A 281 0.11 -8.33 16.37
N ASP A 282 0.84 -7.44 17.05
CA ASP A 282 0.82 -7.21 18.49
C ASP A 282 -0.21 -6.17 18.98
N GLY A 283 -1.31 -5.96 18.26
CA GLY A 283 -2.53 -5.30 18.78
C GLY A 283 -2.76 -3.85 18.32
N GLY A 284 -2.03 -3.41 17.30
CA GLY A 284 -2.29 -2.16 16.59
C GLY A 284 -3.28 -2.32 15.44
N ALA A 285 -3.93 -1.22 15.06
CA ALA A 285 -4.73 -1.13 13.85
C ALA A 285 -3.86 -1.24 12.60
N PHE A 286 -4.10 -2.22 11.72
CA PHE A 286 -3.52 -2.15 10.38
C PHE A 286 -4.18 -1.00 9.61
N GLN A 287 -3.38 -0.22 8.90
CA GLN A 287 -3.83 0.88 8.07
C GLN A 287 -3.20 0.78 6.68
N PRO A 288 -3.96 1.04 5.62
CA PRO A 288 -3.41 1.23 4.29
C PRO A 288 -2.33 2.30 4.30
N MET A 289 -1.24 2.08 3.55
CA MET A 289 -0.13 3.02 3.54
C MET A 289 0.63 3.00 2.21
N ASN A 290 1.05 4.19 1.78
CA ASN A 290 2.04 4.37 0.72
C ASN A 290 3.46 4.01 1.19
N ILE A 291 4.34 3.73 0.25
CA ILE A 291 5.75 3.57 0.60
C ILE A 291 6.33 4.87 1.18
N ASN A 292 7.07 4.74 2.28
CA ASN A 292 7.81 5.83 2.90
C ASN A 292 9.06 5.26 3.58
N TYR A 293 10.08 6.11 3.82
CA TYR A 293 11.34 5.66 4.43
C TYR A 293 11.18 5.13 5.87
N GLY A 294 10.06 5.40 6.55
CA GLY A 294 9.76 4.82 7.87
C GLY A 294 9.42 3.34 7.83
N LEU A 295 9.05 2.80 6.66
CA LEU A 295 8.81 1.37 6.46
C LEU A 295 10.10 0.56 6.25
N LEU A 296 11.19 1.21 5.85
CA LEU A 296 12.47 0.54 5.63
C LEU A 296 13.24 0.44 6.96
N PRO A 297 14.02 -0.64 7.18
CA PRO A 297 14.89 -0.78 8.33
C PRO A 297 15.76 0.46 8.55
N PRO A 298 15.87 0.96 9.80
CA PRO A 298 16.55 2.21 10.08
C PRO A 298 18.03 2.15 9.70
N MET A 299 18.60 3.33 9.47
CA MET A 299 20.02 3.53 9.18
C MET A 299 20.51 4.77 9.92
N GLU A 300 21.75 4.74 10.41
CA GLU A 300 22.38 5.93 10.97
C GLU A 300 22.66 6.97 9.88
N ALA A 301 22.46 8.24 10.22
CA ALA A 301 22.75 9.31 9.27
C ALA A 301 24.26 9.54 9.15
N PRO A 302 24.82 9.60 7.94
CA PRO A 302 26.26 9.74 7.75
C PRO A 302 26.75 11.09 8.27
N LYS A 303 27.92 11.09 8.93
CA LYS A 303 28.55 12.32 9.46
C LYS A 303 29.47 13.00 8.44
N ALA A 304 29.97 12.24 7.46
CA ALA A 304 30.83 12.69 6.38
C ALA A 304 30.38 12.06 5.05
N ASP A 305 30.72 12.70 3.94
CA ASP A 305 30.46 12.20 2.58
C ASP A 305 31.52 11.19 2.14
N GLU A 306 31.42 10.71 0.91
CA GLU A 306 32.34 9.72 0.31
C GLU A 306 33.79 10.23 0.22
N ALA A 307 34.00 11.55 0.20
CA ALA A 307 35.32 12.18 0.19
C ALA A 307 35.86 12.48 1.60
N GLY A 308 35.12 12.09 2.65
CA GLY A 308 35.48 12.35 4.06
C GLY A 308 35.14 13.76 4.53
N VAL A 309 34.41 14.56 3.74
CA VAL A 309 34.01 15.91 4.11
C VAL A 309 32.79 15.86 5.02
N LYS A 310 32.82 16.62 6.13
CA LYS A 310 31.75 16.64 7.12
C LYS A 310 30.43 17.12 6.51
N ILE A 311 29.37 16.32 6.66
CA ILE A 311 28.02 16.67 6.18
C ILE A 311 27.34 17.58 7.23
N PRO A 312 26.83 18.75 6.81
CA PRO A 312 26.04 19.64 7.65
C PRO A 312 24.83 18.91 8.25
N LEU A 313 24.49 19.19 9.51
CA LEU A 313 23.41 18.49 10.23
C LEU A 313 22.08 18.48 9.45
N LYS A 314 21.73 19.62 8.82
CA LYS A 314 20.53 19.81 7.98
C LYS A 314 20.48 18.91 6.73
N GLU A 315 21.64 18.45 6.23
CA GLU A 315 21.74 17.63 5.02
C GLU A 315 21.87 16.14 5.33
N ARG A 316 22.14 15.77 6.59
CA ARG A 316 22.30 14.37 7.01
C ARG A 316 21.05 13.53 6.78
N GLY A 317 19.86 14.11 6.97
CA GLY A 317 18.59 13.43 6.68
C GLY A 317 18.46 13.07 5.19
N ARG A 318 18.87 13.99 4.31
CA ARG A 318 18.89 13.75 2.85
C ARG A 318 19.94 12.71 2.47
N ALA A 319 21.13 12.80 3.05
CA ALA A 319 22.20 11.82 2.84
C ALA A 319 21.80 10.40 3.32
N LYS A 320 21.13 10.30 4.48
CA LYS A 320 20.55 9.05 4.99
C LYS A 320 19.57 8.42 4.01
N LYS A 321 18.62 9.20 3.47
CA LYS A 321 17.65 8.71 2.47
C LYS A 321 18.36 8.11 1.24
N ARG A 322 19.37 8.79 0.71
CA ARG A 322 20.19 8.28 -0.41
C ARG A 322 20.89 6.97 -0.08
N LEU A 323 21.49 6.84 1.10
CA LEU A 323 22.13 5.59 1.51
C LEU A 323 21.12 4.45 1.69
N MET A 324 19.92 4.74 2.21
CA MET A 324 18.83 3.76 2.29
C MET A 324 18.40 3.30 0.89
N SER A 325 18.25 4.22 -0.07
CA SER A 325 17.97 3.87 -1.47
C SER A 325 19.08 3.04 -2.11
N LEU A 326 20.36 3.40 -1.90
CA LEU A 326 21.48 2.63 -2.45
C LEU A 326 21.53 1.21 -1.87
N ARG A 327 21.32 1.06 -0.55
CA ARG A 327 21.19 -0.26 0.10
C ARG A 327 20.04 -1.06 -0.52
N ALA A 328 18.86 -0.45 -0.60
CA ALA A 328 17.67 -1.07 -1.17
C ALA A 328 17.91 -1.60 -2.59
N LEU A 329 18.52 -0.79 -3.47
CA LEU A 329 18.81 -1.18 -4.83
C LEU A 329 19.87 -2.29 -4.96
N ASN A 330 20.87 -2.31 -4.07
CA ASN A 330 21.86 -3.40 -4.02
C ASN A 330 21.23 -4.72 -3.55
N ASP A 331 20.40 -4.66 -2.52
CA ASP A 331 19.71 -5.83 -1.98
C ASP A 331 18.66 -6.36 -2.97
N LEU A 332 17.96 -5.47 -3.68
CA LEU A 332 17.07 -5.85 -4.77
C LEU A 332 17.82 -6.56 -5.89
N ASN A 333 18.96 -6.01 -6.33
CA ASN A 333 19.76 -6.65 -7.37
C ASN A 333 20.16 -8.06 -6.95
N SER A 334 20.64 -8.23 -5.71
CA SER A 334 20.99 -9.53 -5.14
C SER A 334 19.80 -10.50 -5.10
N TRP A 335 18.59 -9.99 -4.85
CA TRP A 335 17.36 -10.77 -4.91
C TRP A 335 16.95 -11.13 -6.34
N LEU A 336 17.16 -10.25 -7.33
CA LEU A 336 16.80 -10.47 -8.73
C LEU A 336 17.77 -11.39 -9.48
N GLU A 337 19.07 -11.37 -9.16
CA GLU A 337 20.10 -12.14 -9.88
C GLU A 337 19.76 -13.64 -10.06
N PRO A 338 19.37 -14.39 -9.01
CA PRO A 338 19.02 -15.81 -9.14
C PRO A 338 17.81 -16.08 -10.04
N GLN A 339 17.03 -15.04 -10.35
CA GLN A 339 15.76 -15.14 -11.07
C GLN A 339 15.91 -14.85 -12.56
N LYS A 340 17.00 -14.18 -12.97
CA LYS A 340 17.31 -13.92 -14.38
C LYS A 340 17.54 -15.21 -15.18
N THR A 341 17.94 -16.29 -14.52
CA THR A 341 18.08 -17.63 -15.11
C THR A 341 16.76 -18.42 -15.16
N MET A 342 15.69 -17.93 -14.51
CA MET A 342 14.38 -18.59 -14.43
C MET A 342 13.32 -17.98 -15.37
N ILE A 343 13.59 -16.80 -15.93
CA ILE A 343 12.81 -16.16 -16.98
C ILE A 343 13.54 -16.47 -18.30
N PRO A 344 12.97 -17.28 -19.20
CA PRO A 344 13.57 -17.49 -20.52
C PRO A 344 13.79 -16.11 -21.18
N ALA A 345 14.97 -15.90 -21.73
CA ALA A 345 15.19 -14.77 -22.63
C ALA A 345 14.40 -15.05 -23.91
N GLU A 346 13.26 -14.37 -24.05
CA GLU A 346 12.34 -14.31 -25.20
C GLU A 346 11.73 -15.64 -25.70
#